data_AF-A0A6G3ZQ48-F1
#
_entry.id   AF-A0A6G3ZQ48-F1
#
_cell.length_a   1.000
_cell.length_b   1.000
_cell.length_c   1.000
_cell.angle_alpha   90.00
_cell.angle_beta   90.00
_cell.angle_gamma   90.00
#
_symmetry.space_group_name_H-M   'P 1'
#
loop_
_entity.id
_entity.type
_entity.pdbx_description
1 polymer ?
#
loop_
_entity_poly.entity_id
_entity_poly.type
_entity_poly.pdbx_seq_one_letter_code
_entity_poly.pdbx_strand_id
1 'polypeptide(L)'
;MSSPRDGPSSEGPATDGGEPTEEESGPLAPVHRFRNSENQVVVFVREMLSSAGIVLAIGLLLFAVSGVWPPMVAIESGSMQPNMEKGDLVFIMEEGRLAPAAAQQGTGVVTYQAGKEAGYKKFNRYGDVVVYQPYGSSQETPIIHRARFWVEDGENWYDEAKKQYLPEGVDNCRELSNCPASHAGFITKGDHNGFYDQSRGISNVVKPGWIRGTAEVRIPYLGYVRLKFSGKI
;
A
#
# COMPACT_ATOMS: atom_id res chain seq x y z
N MET A 1 -52.62 -64.73 -54.25
CA MET A 1 -52.73 -63.94 -53.02
C MET A 1 -51.64 -62.89 -53.02
N SER A 2 -52.04 -61.65 -52.77
CA SER A 2 -51.26 -60.48 -52.32
C SER A 2 -50.30 -59.79 -53.31
N SER A 3 -50.78 -58.66 -53.83
CA SER A 3 -50.02 -57.48 -54.30
C SER A 3 -49.40 -56.70 -53.10
N PRO A 4 -48.81 -55.50 -53.30
CA PRO A 4 -47.52 -55.18 -53.91
C PRO A 4 -46.66 -54.34 -52.93
N ARG A 5 -45.49 -53.83 -53.33
CA ARG A 5 -45.05 -52.45 -53.01
C ARG A 5 -43.74 -52.04 -53.69
N ASP A 6 -43.82 -50.84 -54.25
CA ASP A 6 -42.79 -50.03 -54.87
C ASP A 6 -41.60 -49.75 -53.96
N GLY A 7 -40.41 -49.67 -54.56
CA GLY A 7 -39.25 -49.04 -53.94
C GLY A 7 -38.46 -48.29 -55.00
N PRO A 8 -38.48 -46.96 -54.96
CA PRO A 8 -37.21 -46.26 -55.01
C PRO A 8 -37.19 -45.08 -54.05
N SER A 9 -36.14 -44.95 -53.24
CA SER A 9 -35.70 -43.67 -52.69
C SER A 9 -34.27 -43.83 -52.17
N SER A 10 -33.33 -43.28 -52.93
CA SER A 10 -31.95 -43.03 -52.53
C SER A 10 -31.94 -41.87 -51.53
N GLU A 11 -31.74 -42.16 -50.24
CA GLU A 11 -31.38 -41.14 -49.25
C GLU A 11 -29.86 -41.15 -49.10
N GLY A 12 -29.20 -40.19 -49.74
CA GLY A 12 -27.82 -39.85 -49.44
C GLY A 12 -27.71 -39.24 -48.04
N PRO A 13 -26.53 -39.28 -47.40
CA PRO A 13 -26.34 -38.64 -46.11
C PRO A 13 -26.52 -37.13 -46.28
N ALA A 14 -27.52 -36.57 -45.60
CA ALA A 14 -27.62 -35.13 -45.40
C ALA A 14 -26.38 -34.69 -44.62
N THR A 15 -25.40 -34.15 -45.34
CA THR A 15 -24.30 -33.39 -44.75
C THR A 15 -24.92 -32.14 -44.14
N ASP A 16 -25.05 -32.14 -42.82
CA ASP A 16 -25.34 -30.95 -42.01
C ASP A 16 -24.15 -29.99 -42.15
N GLY A 17 -24.13 -29.26 -43.26
CA GLY A 17 -23.25 -28.14 -43.51
C GLY A 17 -23.81 -26.91 -42.82
N GLY A 18 -23.82 -26.91 -41.49
CA GLY A 18 -24.00 -25.69 -40.73
C GLY A 18 -22.90 -24.70 -41.11
N GLU A 19 -23.29 -23.56 -41.69
CA GLU A 19 -22.37 -22.45 -41.93
C GLU A 19 -21.61 -22.12 -40.63
N PRO A 20 -20.27 -22.01 -40.65
CA PRO A 20 -19.53 -21.60 -39.46
C PRO A 20 -20.02 -20.20 -39.11
N THR A 21 -20.61 -20.05 -37.92
CA THR A 21 -21.11 -18.78 -37.42
C THR A 21 -20.01 -17.72 -37.52
N GLU A 22 -20.36 -16.48 -37.84
CA GLU A 22 -19.41 -15.35 -38.00
C GLU A 22 -18.46 -15.17 -36.79
N GLU A 23 -18.81 -15.75 -35.63
CA GLU A 23 -17.98 -15.84 -34.42
C GLU A 23 -16.70 -16.67 -34.56
N GLU A 24 -16.62 -17.62 -35.50
CA GLU A 24 -15.44 -18.48 -35.70
C GLU A 24 -14.38 -17.89 -36.65
N SER A 25 -14.68 -16.80 -37.36
CA SER A 25 -13.78 -16.22 -38.38
C SER A 25 -13.38 -14.77 -38.12
N GLY A 26 -13.88 -14.16 -37.04
CA GLY A 26 -13.56 -12.77 -36.67
C GLY A 26 -12.17 -12.61 -36.01
N PRO A 27 -11.70 -11.36 -35.79
CA PRO A 27 -10.43 -11.07 -35.11
C PRO A 27 -10.34 -11.66 -33.68
N LEU A 28 -11.49 -11.95 -33.08
CA LEU A 28 -11.64 -12.54 -31.75
C LEU A 28 -11.79 -14.06 -31.77
N ALA A 29 -11.84 -14.70 -32.94
CA ALA A 29 -11.99 -16.15 -33.08
C ALA A 29 -10.91 -16.96 -32.33
N PRO A 30 -9.63 -16.55 -32.30
CA PRO A 30 -8.62 -17.23 -31.47
C PRO A 30 -8.95 -17.16 -29.97
N VAL A 31 -9.50 -16.03 -29.51
CA VAL A 31 -9.91 -15.83 -28.11
C VAL A 31 -11.13 -16.69 -27.78
N HIS A 32 -12.09 -16.77 -28.70
CA HIS A 32 -13.28 -17.60 -28.54
C HIS A 32 -12.92 -19.10 -28.48
N ARG A 33 -12.05 -19.56 -29.39
CA ARG A 33 -11.52 -20.94 -29.42
C ARG A 33 -10.73 -21.27 -28.17
N PHE A 34 -9.87 -20.36 -27.70
CA PHE A 34 -9.14 -20.53 -26.44
C PHE A 34 -10.08 -20.60 -25.23
N ARG A 35 -11.13 -19.75 -25.20
CA ARG A 35 -12.11 -19.73 -24.11
C ARG A 35 -12.92 -21.01 -24.01
N ASN A 36 -13.32 -21.60 -25.14
CA ASN A 36 -14.24 -22.74 -25.17
C ASN A 36 -13.54 -24.09 -25.41
N SER A 37 -12.20 -24.13 -25.47
CA SER A 37 -11.47 -25.39 -25.70
C SER A 37 -11.62 -26.35 -24.53
N GLU A 38 -11.96 -27.60 -24.81
CA GLU A 38 -11.99 -28.70 -23.83
C GLU A 38 -10.62 -29.40 -23.66
N ASN A 39 -9.58 -28.92 -24.36
CA ASN A 39 -8.23 -29.46 -24.22
C ASN A 39 -7.67 -29.16 -22.81
N GLN A 40 -7.28 -30.20 -22.09
CA GLN A 40 -6.80 -30.10 -20.70
C GLN A 40 -5.65 -29.09 -20.51
N VAL A 41 -4.73 -29.00 -21.48
CA VAL A 41 -3.62 -28.04 -21.43
C VAL A 41 -4.12 -26.61 -21.61
N VAL A 42 -5.06 -26.39 -22.52
CA VAL A 42 -5.66 -25.07 -22.77
C VAL A 42 -6.46 -24.60 -21.57
N VAL A 43 -7.25 -25.48 -20.96
CA VAL A 43 -7.96 -25.21 -19.71
C VAL A 43 -6.97 -24.83 -18.61
N PHE A 44 -5.93 -25.63 -18.39
CA PHE A 44 -4.91 -25.33 -17.38
C PHE A 44 -4.27 -23.94 -17.57
N VAL A 45 -3.85 -23.62 -18.81
CA VAL A 45 -3.26 -22.30 -19.13
C VAL A 45 -4.29 -21.18 -18.94
N ARG A 46 -5.56 -21.38 -19.32
CA ARG A 46 -6.64 -20.41 -19.12
C ARG A 46 -6.88 -20.13 -17.64
N GLU A 47 -6.95 -21.15 -16.81
CA GLU A 47 -7.15 -20.98 -15.35
C GLU A 47 -5.94 -20.28 -14.71
N MET A 48 -4.71 -20.61 -15.14
CA MET A 48 -3.50 -19.94 -14.69
C MET A 48 -3.48 -18.45 -15.08
N LEU A 49 -3.80 -18.13 -16.33
CA LEU A 49 -3.87 -16.76 -16.83
C LEU A 49 -5.02 -15.96 -16.19
N SER A 50 -6.17 -16.59 -15.98
CA SER A 50 -7.31 -15.97 -15.29
C SER A 50 -6.94 -15.61 -13.85
N SER A 51 -6.30 -16.53 -13.13
CA SER A 51 -5.83 -16.30 -11.76
C SER A 51 -4.79 -15.18 -11.70
N ALA A 52 -3.79 -15.21 -12.58
CA ALA A 52 -2.79 -14.15 -12.69
C ALA A 52 -3.42 -12.80 -13.05
N GLY A 53 -4.40 -12.80 -13.96
CA GLY A 53 -5.16 -11.62 -14.38
C GLY A 53 -5.96 -11.01 -13.24
N ILE A 54 -6.63 -11.83 -12.42
CA ILE A 54 -7.37 -11.36 -11.24
C ILE A 54 -6.41 -10.72 -10.22
N VAL A 55 -5.28 -11.36 -9.92
CA VAL A 55 -4.28 -10.81 -8.99
C VAL A 55 -3.73 -9.47 -9.51
N LEU A 56 -3.42 -9.40 -10.80
CA LEU A 56 -2.96 -8.16 -11.44
C LEU A 56 -4.04 -7.07 -11.41
N ALA A 57 -5.30 -7.41 -11.68
CA ALA A 57 -6.42 -6.47 -11.62
C ALA A 57 -6.62 -5.92 -10.20
N ILE A 58 -6.55 -6.77 -9.17
CA ILE A 58 -6.60 -6.34 -7.76
C ILE A 58 -5.41 -5.43 -7.44
N GLY A 59 -4.20 -5.81 -7.86
CA GLY A 59 -3.00 -5.00 -7.66
C GLY A 59 -3.10 -3.62 -8.30
N LEU A 60 -3.52 -3.56 -9.56
CA LEU A 60 -3.73 -2.30 -10.28
C LEU A 60 -4.84 -1.45 -9.65
N LEU A 61 -5.94 -2.07 -9.20
CA LEU A 61 -7.00 -1.36 -8.49
C LEU A 61 -6.48 -0.75 -7.19
N LEU A 62 -5.75 -1.53 -6.38
CA LEU A 62 -5.16 -1.03 -5.15
C LEU A 62 -4.16 0.10 -5.41
N PHE A 63 -3.30 -0.04 -6.42
CA PHE A 63 -2.37 1.02 -6.82
C PHE A 63 -3.10 2.27 -7.34
N ALA A 64 -4.15 2.11 -8.13
CA ALA A 64 -4.94 3.22 -8.63
C ALA A 64 -5.62 3.99 -7.49
N VAL A 65 -6.03 3.31 -6.40
CA VAL A 65 -6.61 3.94 -5.21
C VAL A 65 -5.53 4.51 -4.27
N SER A 66 -4.44 3.78 -4.03
CA SER A 66 -3.43 4.16 -3.04
C SER A 66 -2.38 5.12 -3.57
N GLY A 67 -2.01 5.04 -4.86
CA GLY A 67 -0.86 5.73 -5.45
C GLY A 67 0.50 5.15 -5.08
N VAL A 68 0.53 4.11 -4.23
CA VAL A 68 1.77 3.56 -3.68
C VAL A 68 1.80 2.05 -3.82
N TRP A 69 2.98 1.52 -4.15
CA TRP A 69 3.24 0.09 -4.26
C TRP A 69 4.44 -0.33 -3.39
N PRO A 70 4.30 -1.31 -2.48
CA PRO A 70 3.06 -2.00 -2.13
C PRO A 70 2.10 -1.12 -1.29
N PRO A 71 0.78 -1.27 -1.44
CA PRO A 71 -0.22 -0.44 -0.76
C PRO A 71 -0.44 -0.80 0.71
N MET A 72 0.28 -1.81 1.22
CA MET A 72 0.10 -2.35 2.56
C MET A 72 1.44 -2.71 3.20
N VAL A 73 1.55 -2.46 4.50
CA VAL A 73 2.72 -2.77 5.34
C VAL A 73 2.29 -3.55 6.59
N ALA A 74 3.14 -4.45 7.07
CA ALA A 74 2.89 -5.18 8.33
C ALA A 74 3.65 -4.52 9.47
N ILE A 75 3.03 -4.41 10.64
CA ILE A 75 3.65 -3.81 11.82
C ILE A 75 4.54 -4.82 12.53
N GLU A 76 5.81 -4.47 12.67
CA GLU A 76 6.85 -5.38 13.19
C GLU A 76 7.20 -5.15 14.66
N SER A 77 6.90 -3.96 15.20
CA SER A 77 7.26 -3.56 16.57
C SER A 77 6.12 -2.86 17.29
N GLY A 78 6.25 -2.72 18.61
CA GLY A 78 5.28 -2.04 19.48
C GLY A 78 5.44 -0.52 19.58
N SER A 79 6.24 0.13 18.72
CA SER A 79 6.53 1.57 18.82
C SER A 79 5.28 2.46 18.66
N MET A 80 4.21 1.92 18.08
CA MET A 80 2.95 2.61 17.81
C MET A 80 1.80 2.21 18.75
N GLN A 81 2.07 1.41 19.80
CA GLN A 81 1.05 1.02 20.78
C GLN A 81 0.51 2.22 21.58
N PRO A 82 -0.78 2.19 21.98
CA PRO A 82 -1.79 1.16 21.70
C PRO A 82 -2.54 1.37 20.36
N ASN A 83 -2.09 2.31 19.53
CA ASN A 83 -2.84 2.72 18.33
C ASN A 83 -2.62 1.78 17.15
N MET A 84 -1.48 1.09 17.11
CA MET A 84 -1.18 -0.01 16.20
C MET A 84 -0.40 -1.09 16.94
N GLU A 85 -0.78 -2.34 16.71
CA GLU A 85 -0.21 -3.51 17.37
C GLU A 85 0.73 -4.27 16.44
N LYS A 86 1.70 -4.98 17.02
CA LYS A 86 2.53 -5.91 16.23
C LYS A 86 1.63 -6.95 15.54
N GLY A 87 1.86 -7.13 14.25
CA GLY A 87 1.07 -8.03 13.40
C GLY A 87 -0.21 -7.41 12.83
N ASP A 88 -0.48 -6.12 13.05
CA ASP A 88 -1.47 -5.39 12.26
C ASP A 88 -0.99 -5.27 10.80
N LEU A 89 -1.93 -5.32 9.85
CA LEU A 89 -1.68 -4.91 8.47
C LEU A 89 -2.24 -3.50 8.27
N VAL A 90 -1.43 -2.59 7.75
CA VAL A 90 -1.81 -1.18 7.56
C VAL A 90 -1.82 -0.86 6.07
N PHE A 91 -2.95 -0.33 5.61
CA PHE A 91 -3.09 0.24 4.27
C PHE A 91 -2.53 1.66 4.25
N ILE A 92 -1.70 1.95 3.25
CA ILE A 92 -1.03 3.24 3.07
C ILE A 92 -1.42 3.88 1.75
N MET A 93 -1.42 5.21 1.72
CA MET A 93 -1.73 6.02 0.52
C MET A 93 -0.67 7.09 0.30
N GLU A 94 -0.49 7.49 -0.95
CA GLU A 94 0.35 8.61 -1.37
C GLU A 94 -0.10 9.91 -0.69
N GLU A 95 0.86 10.67 -0.21
CA GLU A 95 0.63 11.95 0.44
C GLU A 95 0.09 12.96 -0.60
N GLY A 96 -1.03 13.62 -0.30
CA GLY A 96 -1.64 14.58 -1.21
C GLY A 96 -2.98 14.14 -1.81
N ARG A 97 -3.29 12.84 -1.86
CA ARG A 97 -4.56 12.35 -2.44
C ARG A 97 -5.79 12.80 -1.65
N LEU A 98 -5.67 12.89 -0.33
CA LEU A 98 -6.71 13.30 0.60
C LEU A 98 -6.21 14.38 1.57
N ALA A 99 -5.30 15.24 1.11
CA ALA A 99 -4.65 16.24 1.97
C ALA A 99 -5.68 17.21 2.58
N PRO A 100 -5.87 17.19 3.92
CA PRO A 100 -6.69 18.19 4.59
C PRO A 100 -6.06 19.57 4.47
N ALA A 101 -6.86 20.64 4.62
CA ALA A 101 -6.34 22.01 4.62
C ALA A 101 -5.28 22.27 5.70
N ALA A 102 -5.26 21.46 6.76
CA ALA A 102 -4.28 21.51 7.85
C ALA A 102 -2.94 20.81 7.51
N ALA A 103 -2.80 20.24 6.31
CA ALA A 103 -1.58 19.60 5.90
C ALA A 103 -0.45 20.62 5.73
N GLN A 104 0.77 20.21 6.05
CA GLN A 104 1.95 21.00 5.75
C GLN A 104 2.02 21.25 4.24
N GLN A 105 2.18 22.53 3.87
CA GLN A 105 2.05 22.98 2.49
C GLN A 105 2.94 22.19 1.54
N GLY A 106 2.34 21.68 0.45
CA GLY A 106 3.05 20.93 -0.58
C GLY A 106 3.45 19.50 -0.20
N THR A 107 3.08 19.02 0.98
CA THR A 107 3.45 17.67 1.44
C THR A 107 2.24 16.74 1.60
N GLY A 108 1.04 17.27 1.82
CA GLY A 108 -0.16 16.48 2.08
C GLY A 108 -0.20 15.78 3.44
N VAL A 109 0.79 16.00 4.31
CA VAL A 109 0.89 15.40 5.65
C VAL A 109 0.46 16.39 6.73
N VAL A 110 -0.48 15.99 7.58
CA VAL A 110 -0.90 16.75 8.77
C VAL A 110 -0.05 16.36 9.96
N THR A 111 0.70 17.30 10.54
CA THR A 111 1.48 17.04 11.74
C THR A 111 0.58 16.93 12.98
N TYR A 112 1.10 16.38 14.08
CA TYR A 112 0.37 16.32 15.35
C TYR A 112 -0.03 17.73 15.83
N GLN A 113 0.84 18.73 15.69
CA GLN A 113 0.54 20.12 16.07
C GLN A 113 -0.59 20.71 15.22
N ALA A 114 -0.42 20.71 13.89
CA ALA A 114 -1.43 21.21 12.97
C ALA A 114 -2.77 20.45 13.11
N GLY A 115 -2.71 19.13 13.29
CA GLY A 115 -3.89 18.31 13.52
C GLY A 115 -4.58 18.61 14.84
N LYS A 116 -3.84 19.00 15.88
CA LYS A 116 -4.42 19.42 17.16
C LYS A 116 -5.20 20.73 17.02
N GLU A 117 -4.67 21.68 16.25
CA GLU A 117 -5.32 22.96 15.97
C GLU A 117 -6.57 22.78 15.09
N ALA A 118 -6.47 21.92 14.07
CA ALA A 118 -7.56 21.64 13.14
C ALA A 118 -8.57 20.57 13.61
N GLY A 119 -8.34 19.94 14.76
CA GLY A 119 -9.16 18.82 15.25
C GLY A 119 -9.03 17.52 14.44
N TYR A 120 -8.02 17.41 13.57
CA TYR A 120 -7.79 16.27 12.70
C TYR A 120 -7.07 15.12 13.42
N LYS A 121 -7.64 13.91 13.37
CA LYS A 121 -7.12 12.72 14.07
C LYS A 121 -7.01 11.51 13.16
N LYS A 122 -5.94 10.74 13.35
CA LYS A 122 -5.73 9.38 12.81
C LYS A 122 -5.27 8.44 13.92
N PHE A 123 -5.90 7.26 13.97
CA PHE A 123 -5.63 6.23 14.99
C PHE A 123 -5.71 6.80 16.42
N ASN A 124 -6.85 7.42 16.76
CA ASN A 124 -7.15 7.98 18.08
C ASN A 124 -6.25 9.11 18.59
N ARG A 125 -5.34 9.64 17.76
CA ARG A 125 -4.49 10.81 18.10
C ARG A 125 -4.42 11.81 16.94
N TYR A 126 -3.95 13.02 17.24
CA TYR A 126 -3.86 14.09 16.25
C TYR A 126 -2.79 13.84 15.18
N GLY A 127 -3.04 14.35 13.98
CA GLY A 127 -2.11 14.28 12.85
C GLY A 127 -1.97 12.87 12.25
N ASP A 128 -1.22 12.79 11.16
CA ASP A 128 -1.00 11.60 10.37
C ASP A 128 0.11 10.70 10.94
N VAL A 129 -0.01 9.41 10.64
CA VAL A 129 1.03 8.41 10.82
C VAL A 129 1.64 8.14 9.46
N VAL A 130 2.95 8.27 9.35
CA VAL A 130 3.68 8.20 8.08
C VAL A 130 4.59 6.97 8.05
N VAL A 131 4.70 6.34 6.89
CA VAL A 131 5.71 5.32 6.62
C VAL A 131 6.85 5.98 5.87
N TYR A 132 8.06 5.99 6.42
CA TYR A 132 9.19 6.68 5.82
C TYR A 132 10.46 5.84 5.82
N GLN A 133 11.39 6.22 4.96
CA GLN A 133 12.72 5.63 4.89
C GLN A 133 13.68 6.40 5.79
N PRO A 134 14.25 5.79 6.83
CA PRO A 134 15.22 6.47 7.67
C PRO A 134 16.45 6.84 6.84
N TYR A 135 16.91 8.08 7.01
CA TYR A 135 18.02 8.66 6.22
C TYR A 135 17.83 8.65 4.69
N GLY A 136 16.61 8.40 4.20
CA GLY A 136 16.33 8.21 2.78
C GLY A 136 16.91 6.92 2.18
N SER A 137 17.38 5.98 3.02
CA SER A 137 17.98 4.74 2.56
C SER A 137 16.93 3.71 2.14
N SER A 138 17.09 3.10 0.98
CA SER A 138 16.28 1.95 0.54
C SER A 138 16.74 0.60 1.09
N GLN A 139 17.89 0.58 1.77
CA GLN A 139 18.43 -0.64 2.38
C GLN A 139 17.91 -0.84 3.81
N GLU A 140 17.45 0.23 4.44
CA GLU A 140 16.89 0.20 5.78
C GLU A 140 15.42 -0.21 5.78
N THR A 141 14.99 -0.84 6.88
CA THR A 141 13.57 -1.18 7.05
C THR A 141 12.76 0.12 7.24
N PRO A 142 11.70 0.37 6.46
CA PRO A 142 10.86 1.54 6.63
C PRO A 142 10.25 1.63 8.04
N ILE A 143 10.11 2.85 8.54
CA ILE A 143 9.60 3.14 9.88
C ILE A 143 8.22 3.75 9.75
N ILE A 144 7.29 3.29 10.59
CA ILE A 144 5.94 3.83 10.67
C ILE A 144 5.75 4.58 11.98
N HIS A 145 5.75 5.91 11.94
CA HIS A 145 5.62 6.75 13.13
C HIS A 145 4.78 8.00 12.85
N ARG A 146 4.39 8.70 13.92
CA ARG A 146 3.56 9.91 13.80
C ARG A 146 4.41 11.13 13.45
N ALA A 147 3.98 11.90 12.45
CA ALA A 147 4.54 13.21 12.17
C ALA A 147 4.18 14.16 13.32
N ARG A 148 5.17 14.70 14.03
CA ARG A 148 4.95 15.50 15.23
C ARG A 148 4.79 16.98 14.88
N PHE A 149 5.76 17.49 14.13
CA PHE A 149 5.80 18.86 13.66
C PHE A 149 6.78 19.00 12.49
N TRP A 150 6.67 20.11 11.78
CA TRP A 150 7.53 20.47 10.66
C TRP A 150 8.65 21.38 11.16
N VAL A 151 9.82 21.26 10.53
CA VAL A 151 10.98 22.13 10.77
C VAL A 151 11.57 22.54 9.43
N GLU A 152 12.10 23.75 9.35
CA GLU A 152 12.81 24.30 8.20
C GLU A 152 14.30 23.94 8.22
N ASP A 153 14.98 24.19 7.09
CA ASP A 153 16.42 24.00 6.99
C ASP A 153 17.18 24.92 7.95
N GLY A 154 18.11 24.35 8.72
CA GLY A 154 18.88 25.03 9.75
C GLY A 154 18.11 25.35 11.03
N GLU A 155 16.84 24.94 11.15
CA GLU A 155 16.02 25.30 12.29
C GLU A 155 16.47 24.63 13.59
N ASN A 156 16.49 25.41 14.67
CA ASN A 156 16.62 24.90 16.02
C ASN A 156 15.29 24.28 16.47
N TRP A 157 15.15 22.98 16.23
CA TRP A 157 13.95 22.25 16.63
C TRP A 157 13.93 21.86 18.12
N TYR A 158 15.01 22.09 18.87
CA TYR A 158 15.03 21.87 20.33
C TYR A 158 13.96 22.72 21.02
N ASP A 159 13.76 23.95 20.57
CA ASP A 159 12.84 24.92 21.19
C ASP A 159 11.37 24.51 21.01
N GLU A 160 11.03 23.96 19.85
CA GLU A 160 9.69 23.44 19.55
C GLU A 160 9.43 22.05 20.17
N ALA A 161 10.50 21.27 20.40
CA ALA A 161 10.39 19.93 20.96
C ALA A 161 9.87 19.93 22.40
N LYS A 162 9.00 18.95 22.71
CA LYS A 162 8.60 18.68 24.09
C LYS A 162 9.76 18.06 24.85
N LYS A 163 10.24 18.76 25.88
CA LYS A 163 11.42 18.38 26.68
C LYS A 163 11.35 16.97 27.26
N GLN A 164 10.15 16.49 27.64
CA GLN A 164 9.94 15.13 28.13
C GLN A 164 10.29 14.00 27.13
N TYR A 165 10.50 14.33 25.84
CA TYR A 165 10.89 13.38 24.80
C TYR A 165 12.32 13.62 24.28
N LEU A 166 13.05 14.54 24.91
CA LEU A 166 14.46 14.76 24.64
C LEU A 166 15.31 13.90 25.59
N PRO A 167 16.54 13.54 25.19
CA PRO A 167 17.45 12.83 26.08
C PRO A 167 17.74 13.65 27.35
N GLU A 168 17.95 12.96 28.46
CA GLU A 168 18.33 13.61 29.72
C GLU A 168 19.68 14.33 29.57
N GLY A 169 19.80 15.51 30.18
CA GLY A 169 21.03 16.32 30.15
C GLY A 169 21.30 17.07 28.85
N VAL A 170 20.35 17.09 27.91
CA VAL A 170 20.43 17.93 26.69
C VAL A 170 19.75 19.27 26.95
N ASP A 171 20.54 20.33 26.99
CA ASP A 171 20.05 21.67 27.36
C ASP A 171 19.89 22.60 26.16
N ASN A 172 20.39 22.21 24.99
CA ASN A 172 20.26 23.00 23.77
C ASN A 172 20.43 22.16 22.50
N CYS A 173 20.18 22.80 21.36
CA CYS A 173 20.29 22.19 20.04
C CYS A 173 21.67 21.63 19.71
N ARG A 174 22.76 22.24 20.19
CA ARG A 174 24.13 21.77 19.87
C ARG A 174 24.44 20.41 20.48
N GLU A 175 23.78 20.10 21.60
CA GLU A 175 23.91 18.81 22.30
C GLU A 175 22.89 17.78 21.81
N LEU A 176 21.87 18.22 21.06
CA LEU A 176 20.82 17.36 20.54
C LEU A 176 21.24 16.77 19.19
N SER A 177 21.20 15.45 19.09
CA SER A 177 21.43 14.76 17.82
C SER A 177 20.47 15.25 16.75
N ASN A 178 21.00 15.49 15.54
CA ASN A 178 20.26 15.98 14.38
C ASN A 178 19.60 17.35 14.58
N CYS A 179 20.16 18.17 15.46
CA CYS A 179 19.83 19.59 15.65
C CYS A 179 21.11 20.44 15.43
N PRO A 180 21.04 21.58 14.70
CA PRO A 180 19.89 22.07 13.96
C PRO A 180 19.46 21.11 12.84
N ALA A 181 18.25 21.31 12.33
CA ALA A 181 17.76 20.54 11.19
C ALA A 181 18.70 20.71 10.01
N SER A 182 19.18 19.61 9.41
CA SER A 182 20.09 19.64 8.26
C SER A 182 19.39 19.92 6.93
N HIS A 183 18.05 19.99 6.97
CA HIS A 183 17.15 20.34 5.88
C HIS A 183 15.72 20.40 6.43
N ALA A 184 14.80 20.99 5.66
CA ALA A 184 13.39 21.00 6.02
C ALA A 184 12.77 19.58 6.01
N GLY A 185 11.79 19.35 6.88
CA GLY A 185 11.09 18.08 6.98
C GLY A 185 10.35 17.89 8.31
N PHE A 186 9.97 16.64 8.57
CA PHE A 186 9.19 16.27 9.74
C PHE A 186 10.07 15.74 10.87
N ILE A 187 9.78 16.21 12.09
CA ILE A 187 10.16 15.50 13.31
C ILE A 187 9.13 14.42 13.56
N THR A 188 9.58 13.19 13.78
CA THR A 188 8.73 12.00 13.89
C THR A 188 8.92 11.31 15.23
N LYS A 189 7.91 10.56 15.65
CA LYS A 189 7.95 9.79 16.89
C LYS A 189 6.92 8.68 16.89
N GLY A 190 7.32 7.49 17.31
CA GLY A 190 6.40 6.39 17.63
C GLY A 190 5.45 6.76 18.77
N ASP A 191 4.18 6.39 18.67
CA ASP A 191 3.16 6.76 19.66
C ASP A 191 3.48 6.28 21.08
N HIS A 192 4.14 5.12 21.19
CA HIS A 192 4.60 4.49 22.43
C HIS A 192 6.03 4.88 22.83
N ASN A 193 6.80 5.49 21.94
CA ASN A 193 8.22 5.78 22.23
C ASN A 193 8.37 6.85 23.32
N GLY A 194 9.48 6.82 24.07
CA GLY A 194 9.83 7.88 25.03
C GLY A 194 10.58 9.06 24.43
N PHE A 195 10.85 9.03 23.12
CA PHE A 195 11.79 9.95 22.46
C PHE A 195 11.35 10.25 21.02
N TYR A 196 11.91 11.31 20.44
CA TYR A 196 11.83 11.57 18.99
C TYR A 196 12.78 10.67 18.22
N ASP A 197 12.42 10.34 16.98
CA ASP A 197 13.27 9.48 16.14
C ASP A 197 14.61 10.17 15.84
N GLN A 198 14.57 11.50 15.70
CA GLN A 198 15.74 12.34 15.46
C GLN A 198 16.71 12.39 16.63
N SER A 199 16.20 12.43 17.87
CA SER A 199 17.05 12.55 19.06
C SER A 199 17.80 11.27 19.42
N ARG A 200 17.42 10.12 18.83
CA ARG A 200 18.05 8.82 19.05
C ARG A 200 18.84 8.32 17.85
N GLY A 201 18.98 9.12 16.80
CA GLY A 201 19.66 8.69 15.57
C GLY A 201 18.92 7.55 14.85
N ILE A 202 17.61 7.43 15.03
CA ILE A 202 16.79 6.49 14.24
C ILE A 202 16.65 7.02 12.81
N SER A 203 16.58 8.34 12.67
CA SER A 203 16.61 9.04 11.39
C SER A 203 17.10 10.47 11.63
N ASN A 204 17.54 11.16 10.58
CA ASN A 204 17.53 12.62 10.56
C ASN A 204 16.10 13.15 10.45
N VAL A 205 15.93 14.47 10.38
CA VAL A 205 14.67 15.11 9.98
C VAL A 205 14.12 14.39 8.73
N VAL A 206 12.83 14.09 8.68
CA VAL A 206 12.26 13.26 7.60
C VAL A 206 11.81 14.15 6.45
N LYS A 207 12.49 14.07 5.30
CA LYS A 207 12.07 14.80 4.09
C LYS A 207 10.72 14.30 3.58
N PRO A 208 9.88 15.16 2.95
CA PRO A 208 8.68 14.69 2.25
C PRO A 208 8.98 13.56 1.26
N GLY A 209 10.07 13.67 0.47
CA GLY A 209 10.47 12.64 -0.49
C GLY A 209 10.98 11.33 0.11
N TRP A 210 11.11 11.22 1.43
CA TRP A 210 11.44 9.95 2.10
C TRP A 210 10.19 9.22 2.60
N ILE A 211 9.05 9.89 2.57
CA ILE A 211 7.78 9.30 2.95
C ILE A 211 7.27 8.45 1.78
N ARG A 212 6.77 7.27 2.12
CA ARG A 212 6.26 6.25 1.20
C ARG A 212 4.74 6.20 1.19
N GLY A 213 4.10 6.88 2.12
CA GLY A 213 2.67 6.95 2.30
C GLY A 213 2.25 7.32 3.72
N THR A 214 1.04 7.84 3.85
CA THR A 214 0.31 7.96 5.12
C THR A 214 -0.46 6.68 5.42
N ALA A 215 -0.47 6.26 6.68
CA ALA A 215 -1.29 5.16 7.15
C ALA A 215 -2.76 5.59 7.26
N GLU A 216 -3.65 4.85 6.59
CA GLU A 216 -5.05 5.23 6.47
C GLU A 216 -5.99 4.31 7.22
N VAL A 217 -5.75 3.00 7.11
CA VAL A 217 -6.60 1.96 7.69
C VAL A 217 -5.72 0.86 8.27
N ARG A 218 -6.09 0.35 9.45
CA ARG A 218 -5.46 -0.84 10.04
C ARG A 218 -6.43 -2.01 10.06
N ILE A 219 -5.90 -3.19 9.77
CA ILE A 219 -6.60 -4.48 9.85
C ILE A 219 -5.86 -5.32 10.90
N PRO A 220 -6.46 -5.53 12.09
CA PRO A 220 -5.81 -6.27 13.16
C PRO A 220 -5.42 -7.69 12.74
N TYR A 221 -4.27 -8.16 13.24
CA TYR A 221 -3.75 -9.53 13.09
C TYR A 221 -3.41 -10.00 11.66
N LEU A 222 -3.86 -9.33 10.60
CA LEU A 222 -3.65 -9.78 9.23
C LEU A 222 -2.17 -9.71 8.80
N GLY A 223 -1.38 -8.85 9.44
CA GLY A 223 0.05 -8.73 9.22
C GLY A 223 0.84 -9.99 9.62
N TYR A 224 0.34 -10.80 10.56
CA TYR A 224 1.00 -12.04 10.97
C TYR A 224 1.22 -13.02 9.80
N VAL A 225 0.32 -13.03 8.81
CA VAL A 225 0.48 -13.85 7.60
C VAL A 225 1.76 -13.45 6.87
N ARG A 226 1.94 -12.15 6.60
CA ARG A 226 3.14 -11.62 5.93
C ARG A 226 4.41 -11.82 6.74
N LEU A 227 4.34 -11.62 8.06
CA LEU A 227 5.51 -11.74 8.94
C LEU A 227 6.05 -13.17 8.98
N LYS A 228 5.18 -14.19 9.02
CA LYS A 228 5.56 -15.60 8.95
C LYS A 228 6.28 -15.94 7.64
N PHE A 229 5.73 -15.52 6.50
CA PHE A 229 6.36 -15.79 5.18
C PHE A 229 7.67 -15.02 4.96
N SER A 230 7.91 -13.94 5.72
CA SER A 230 9.14 -13.14 5.64
C SER A 230 10.21 -13.56 6.66
N GLY A 231 9.97 -14.60 7.48
CA GLY A 231 10.92 -15.09 8.49
C GLY A 231 11.17 -14.12 9.66
N LYS A 232 10.26 -13.16 9.90
CA LYS A 232 10.40 -12.16 10.97
C LYS A 232 9.76 -12.58 12.30
N ILE A 233 9.06 -13.71 12.29
CA ILE A 233 8.52 -14.47 13.43
C ILE A 233 8.37 -15.94 13.05
#